data_AF-A0A951EUE6-F1
#
_entry.id   AF-A0A951EUE6-F1
#
_cell.length_a   1.000
_cell.length_b   1.000
_cell.length_c   1.000
_cell.angle_alpha   90.00
_cell.angle_beta   90.00
_cell.angle_gamma   90.00
#
_symmetry.space_group_name_H-M   'P 1'
#
loop_
_entity.id
_entity.type
_entity.pdbx_description
1 polymer ?
#
loop_
_entity_poly.entity_id
_entity_poly.type
_entity_poly.pdbx_seq_one_letter_code
_entity_poly.pdbx_strand_id
1 'polypeptide(L)'
;MAFLSLYKGDFAAGREAGEALFREAPGITNSLFCSAYSLLLIGDLGAAADRLTFALEKYPDEPLFFSLQGMLHARQNQPDAAMECVRKALDFPFSLAHQHHTYHHLACIYAMLGDIEKAMAWLEKSVDTGFPCWPFFQVDPSLKNLRGEPRFQRLIEDLERKYTALKIRRL
;
A
#
# COMPACT_ATOMS: atom_id res chain seq x y z
N MET A 1 -1.25 16.91 -0.49
CA MET A 1 -0.88 16.72 0.93
C MET A 1 -1.19 15.33 1.47
N ALA A 2 -2.25 14.63 1.03
CA ALA A 2 -2.62 13.29 1.53
C ALA A 2 -1.48 12.24 1.54
N PHE A 3 -0.84 11.99 0.38
CA PHE A 3 0.30 11.05 0.29
C PHE A 3 1.47 11.41 1.19
N LEU A 4 1.77 12.71 1.34
CA LEU A 4 2.90 13.15 2.15
C LEU A 4 2.66 12.84 3.64
N SER A 5 1.44 13.00 4.12
CA SER A 5 1.08 12.65 5.50
C SER A 5 1.08 11.14 5.71
N LEU A 6 0.50 10.38 4.78
CA LEU A 6 0.50 8.91 4.83
C LEU A 6 1.92 8.34 4.88
N TYR A 7 2.81 8.80 4.01
CA TYR A 7 4.19 8.30 3.94
C TYR A 7 5.10 8.81 5.07
N LYS A 8 4.68 9.83 5.81
CA LYS A 8 5.32 10.25 7.07
C LYS A 8 4.83 9.46 8.29
N GLY A 9 3.83 8.59 8.12
CA GLY A 9 3.21 7.83 9.21
C GLY A 9 2.14 8.62 9.98
N ASP A 10 1.79 9.83 9.55
CA ASP A 10 0.67 10.59 10.12
C ASP A 10 -0.64 10.13 9.44
N PHE A 11 -1.13 8.98 9.89
CA PHE A 11 -2.33 8.36 9.34
C PHE A 11 -3.61 9.14 9.64
N ALA A 12 -3.63 9.91 10.73
CA ALA A 12 -4.77 10.75 11.08
C ALA A 12 -4.93 11.92 10.11
N ALA A 13 -3.85 12.67 9.85
CA ALA A 13 -3.85 13.71 8.84
C ALA A 13 -4.00 13.12 7.42
N GLY A 14 -3.44 11.93 7.19
CA GLY A 14 -3.65 11.16 5.96
C GLY A 14 -5.12 10.85 5.70
N ARG A 15 -5.87 10.41 6.72
CA ARG A 15 -7.31 10.17 6.65
C ARG A 15 -8.08 11.45 6.36
N GLU A 16 -7.82 12.53 7.09
CA GLU A 16 -8.50 13.80 6.88
C GLU A 16 -8.33 14.31 5.44
N ALA A 17 -7.09 14.27 4.94
CA ALA A 17 -6.78 14.68 3.58
C ALA A 17 -7.40 13.72 2.53
N GLY A 18 -7.41 12.41 2.79
CA GLY A 18 -8.06 11.42 1.93
C GLY A 18 -9.57 11.63 1.82
N GLU A 19 -10.24 11.88 2.95
CA GLU A 19 -11.67 12.19 2.99
C GLU A 19 -12.02 13.54 2.36
N ALA A 20 -11.16 14.55 2.52
CA ALA A 20 -11.32 15.81 1.81
C ALA A 20 -11.28 15.61 0.28
N LEU A 21 -10.28 14.89 -0.23
CA LEU A 21 -10.17 14.57 -1.65
C LEU A 21 -11.39 13.79 -2.16
N PHE A 22 -11.94 12.88 -1.36
CA PHE A 22 -13.13 12.14 -1.73
C PHE A 22 -14.38 13.01 -1.80
N ARG A 23 -14.58 13.92 -0.85
CA ARG A 23 -15.71 14.85 -0.89
C ARG A 23 -15.66 15.75 -2.12
N GLU A 24 -14.47 16.18 -2.51
CA GLU A 24 -14.28 17.03 -3.69
C GLU A 24 -14.44 16.26 -5.01
N ALA A 25 -13.87 15.06 -5.09
CA ALA A 25 -13.84 14.28 -6.33
C ALA A 25 -13.98 12.77 -6.05
N PRO A 26 -15.18 12.28 -5.70
CA PRO A 26 -15.37 10.90 -5.24
C PRO A 26 -15.14 9.88 -6.36
N GLY A 27 -15.18 10.34 -7.61
CA GLY A 27 -15.12 9.51 -8.78
C GLY A 27 -13.72 9.20 -9.32
N ILE A 28 -12.66 9.81 -8.79
CA ILE A 28 -11.31 9.74 -9.38
C ILE A 28 -10.47 8.69 -8.65
N THR A 29 -9.74 7.86 -9.40
CA THR A 29 -8.91 6.76 -8.87
C THR A 29 -8.01 7.19 -7.72
N ASN A 30 -7.31 8.32 -7.87
CA ASN A 30 -6.42 8.85 -6.83
C ASN A 30 -7.15 9.17 -5.51
N SER A 31 -8.34 9.75 -5.62
CA SER A 31 -9.15 10.14 -4.47
C SER A 31 -9.68 8.91 -3.72
N LEU A 32 -10.19 7.94 -4.48
CA LEU A 32 -10.62 6.64 -3.97
C LEU A 32 -9.48 5.89 -3.28
N PHE A 33 -8.31 5.85 -3.93
CA PHE A 33 -7.10 5.26 -3.37
C PHE A 33 -6.71 5.92 -2.04
N CYS A 34 -6.53 7.26 -2.03
CA CYS A 34 -6.06 7.97 -0.85
C CYS A 34 -6.96 7.72 0.37
N SER A 35 -8.28 7.79 0.18
CA SER A 35 -9.19 7.52 1.29
C SER A 35 -9.19 6.04 1.68
N ALA A 36 -9.41 5.10 0.75
CA ALA A 36 -9.49 3.67 1.08
C ALA A 36 -8.23 3.20 1.81
N TYR A 37 -7.05 3.59 1.31
CA TYR A 37 -5.79 3.22 1.92
C TYR A 37 -5.57 3.89 3.28
N SER A 38 -5.96 5.15 3.45
CA SER A 38 -5.88 5.83 4.75
C SER A 38 -6.78 5.18 5.82
N LEU A 39 -7.99 4.76 5.43
CA LEU A 39 -8.93 4.05 6.30
C LEU A 39 -8.38 2.68 6.69
N LEU A 40 -7.77 1.97 5.73
CA LEU A 40 -7.07 0.72 6.01
C LEU A 40 -5.89 0.91 6.96
N LEU A 41 -5.09 1.98 6.82
CA LEU A 41 -3.93 2.21 7.69
C LEU A 41 -4.35 2.55 9.13
N ILE A 42 -5.41 3.36 9.29
CA ILE A 42 -5.92 3.73 10.62
C ILE A 42 -6.75 2.61 11.27
N GLY A 43 -7.15 1.60 10.50
CA GLY A 43 -7.90 0.44 10.98
C GLY A 43 -9.42 0.62 11.01
N ASP A 44 -9.95 1.63 10.32
CA ASP A 44 -11.39 1.79 10.11
C ASP A 44 -11.86 0.85 8.98
N LEU A 45 -11.95 -0.44 9.31
CA LEU A 45 -12.20 -1.50 8.34
C LEU A 45 -13.62 -1.43 7.75
N GLY A 46 -14.58 -0.87 8.50
CA GLY A 46 -15.95 -0.68 8.03
C GLY A 46 -16.02 0.36 6.93
N ALA A 47 -15.51 1.57 7.20
CA ALA A 47 -15.47 2.63 6.20
C ALA A 47 -14.56 2.26 5.00
N ALA A 48 -13.48 1.52 5.24
CA ALA A 48 -12.65 1.00 4.16
C ALA A 48 -13.42 0.04 3.24
N ALA A 49 -14.25 -0.84 3.80
CA ALA A 49 -15.08 -1.77 3.03
C ALA A 49 -16.09 -1.04 2.16
N ASP A 50 -16.79 -0.04 2.71
CA ASP A 50 -17.73 0.80 1.96
C ASP A 50 -17.03 1.53 0.82
N ARG A 51 -15.83 2.07 1.10
CA ARG A 51 -15.05 2.78 0.09
C ARG A 51 -14.59 1.86 -1.05
N LEU A 52 -14.13 0.66 -0.70
CA LEU A 52 -13.66 -0.30 -1.70
C LEU A 52 -14.80 -0.87 -2.53
N THR A 53 -15.98 -1.07 -1.94
CA THR A 53 -17.19 -1.43 -2.67
C THR A 53 -17.50 -0.38 -3.74
N PHE A 54 -17.57 0.89 -3.35
CA PHE A 54 -17.79 1.99 -4.28
C PHE A 54 -16.69 2.09 -5.36
N ALA A 55 -15.42 1.88 -4.98
CA ALA A 55 -14.31 1.94 -5.92
C ALA A 55 -14.37 0.83 -6.98
N LEU A 56 -14.70 -0.40 -6.57
CA LEU A 56 -14.80 -1.57 -7.47
C LEU A 56 -16.06 -1.53 -8.34
N GLU A 57 -17.15 -0.92 -7.89
CA GLU A 57 -18.31 -0.66 -8.77
C GLU A 57 -17.93 0.27 -9.92
N LYS A 58 -17.06 1.26 -9.66
CA LYS A 58 -16.64 2.24 -10.66
C LYS A 58 -15.50 1.75 -11.55
N TYR A 59 -14.58 0.98 -10.98
CA TYR A 59 -13.38 0.47 -11.62
C TYR A 59 -13.25 -1.03 -11.36
N PRO A 60 -14.09 -1.86 -12.01
CA PRO A 60 -14.22 -3.29 -11.70
C PRO A 60 -12.98 -4.11 -12.00
N ASP A 61 -12.11 -3.64 -12.88
CA ASP A 61 -10.91 -4.36 -13.35
C ASP A 61 -9.60 -3.70 -12.90
N GLU A 62 -9.64 -2.83 -11.87
CA GLU A 62 -8.47 -2.07 -11.44
C GLU A 62 -7.63 -2.84 -10.38
N PRO A 63 -6.38 -3.25 -10.72
CA PRO A 63 -5.52 -4.03 -9.81
C PRO A 63 -5.29 -3.38 -8.45
N LEU A 64 -5.24 -2.05 -8.43
CA LEU A 64 -5.03 -1.28 -7.21
C LEU A 64 -6.14 -1.57 -6.19
N PHE A 65 -7.41 -1.56 -6.61
CA PHE A 65 -8.53 -1.76 -5.70
C PHE A 65 -8.67 -3.22 -5.28
N PHE A 66 -8.33 -4.19 -6.15
CA PHE A 66 -8.19 -5.58 -5.72
C PHE A 66 -7.12 -5.74 -4.63
N SER A 67 -5.96 -5.10 -4.78
CA SER A 67 -4.90 -5.20 -3.78
C SER A 67 -5.27 -4.59 -2.43
N LEU A 68 -6.00 -3.47 -2.42
CA LEU A 68 -6.52 -2.87 -1.19
C LEU A 68 -7.63 -3.72 -0.55
N GLN A 69 -8.49 -4.35 -1.35
CA GLN A 69 -9.47 -5.32 -0.86
C GLN A 69 -8.79 -6.57 -0.26
N GLY A 70 -7.69 -7.04 -0.87
CA GLY A 70 -6.87 -8.10 -0.28
C GLY A 70 -6.28 -7.72 1.07
N MET A 71 -5.81 -6.47 1.22
CA MET A 71 -5.34 -5.95 2.51
C MET A 71 -6.47 -5.92 3.55
N LEU A 72 -7.68 -5.51 3.17
CA LEU A 72 -8.86 -5.54 4.05
C LEU A 72 -9.13 -6.97 4.57
N HIS A 73 -9.18 -7.96 3.67
CA HIS A 73 -9.41 -9.35 4.03
C HIS A 73 -8.30 -9.92 4.92
N ALA A 74 -7.04 -9.62 4.62
CA ALA A 74 -5.91 -10.03 5.47
C ALA A 74 -6.03 -9.42 6.88
N ARG A 75 -6.42 -8.15 7.01
CA ARG A 75 -6.69 -7.51 8.31
C ARG A 75 -7.87 -8.12 9.06
N GLN A 76 -8.82 -8.69 8.35
CA GLN A 76 -9.97 -9.39 8.92
C GLN A 76 -9.69 -10.88 9.22
N ASN A 77 -8.45 -11.34 9.05
CA ASN A 77 -8.05 -12.74 9.19
C ASN A 77 -8.82 -13.68 8.25
N GLN A 78 -9.03 -13.24 7.00
CA GLN A 78 -9.70 -13.98 5.93
C GLN A 78 -8.68 -14.33 4.82
N PRO A 79 -7.82 -15.35 5.02
CA PRO A 79 -6.71 -15.64 4.12
C PRO A 79 -7.17 -16.01 2.71
N ASP A 80 -8.22 -16.84 2.57
CA ASP A 80 -8.68 -17.30 1.26
C ASP A 80 -9.19 -16.13 0.39
N ALA A 81 -9.97 -15.23 1.00
CA ALA A 81 -10.46 -14.03 0.34
C ALA A 81 -9.33 -13.07 -0.04
N ALA A 82 -8.34 -12.91 0.85
CA ALA A 82 -7.16 -12.10 0.56
C ALA A 82 -6.36 -12.65 -0.63
N MET A 83 -6.18 -13.98 -0.70
CA MET A 83 -5.44 -14.63 -1.79
C MET A 83 -6.18 -14.57 -3.13
N GLU A 84 -7.51 -14.63 -3.12
CA GLU A 84 -8.31 -14.40 -4.33
C GLU A 84 -8.14 -12.96 -4.85
N CYS A 85 -8.09 -11.97 -3.96
CA CYS A 85 -7.77 -10.59 -4.33
C CYS A 85 -6.36 -10.45 -4.91
N VAL A 86 -5.36 -11.16 -4.36
CA VAL A 86 -3.99 -11.18 -4.93
C VAL A 86 -4.00 -11.76 -6.34
N ARG A 87 -4.72 -12.86 -6.56
CA ARG A 87 -4.87 -13.49 -7.88
C ARG A 87 -5.46 -12.50 -8.88
N LYS A 88 -6.60 -11.88 -8.54
CA LYS A 88 -7.23 -10.85 -9.37
C LYS A 88 -6.30 -9.67 -9.66
N ALA A 89 -5.59 -9.16 -8.66
CA ALA A 89 -4.66 -8.05 -8.85
C ALA A 89 -3.51 -8.39 -9.82
N LEU A 90 -3.13 -9.67 -9.94
CA LEU A 90 -2.09 -10.14 -10.86
C LEU A 90 -2.59 -10.51 -12.26
N ASP A 91 -3.88 -10.81 -12.41
CA ASP A 91 -4.49 -11.11 -13.72
C ASP A 91 -4.54 -9.88 -14.64
N PHE A 92 -4.49 -8.67 -14.07
CA PHE A 92 -4.58 -7.41 -14.78
C PHE A 92 -3.20 -6.71 -14.78
N PRO A 93 -2.41 -6.83 -15.85
CA PRO A 93 -1.04 -6.33 -15.85
C PRO A 93 -0.95 -4.81 -15.92
N PHE A 94 -2.02 -4.06 -16.18
CA PHE A 94 -1.98 -2.59 -16.25
C PHE A 94 -2.85 -1.98 -15.15
N SER A 95 -2.28 -1.05 -14.37
CA SER A 95 -2.99 -0.30 -13.32
C SER A 95 -2.96 1.19 -13.65
N LEU A 96 -4.07 1.87 -13.34
CA LEU A 96 -4.18 3.32 -13.46
C LEU A 96 -3.28 4.08 -12.47
N ALA A 97 -2.78 3.44 -11.41
CA ALA A 97 -2.01 4.07 -10.35
C ALA A 97 -0.53 3.68 -10.31
N HIS A 98 0.02 3.10 -11.38
CA HIS A 98 1.34 2.45 -11.42
C HIS A 98 1.39 1.13 -10.63
N GLN A 99 1.95 0.09 -11.24
CA GLN A 99 1.97 -1.28 -10.72
C GLN A 99 2.73 -1.45 -9.40
N HIS A 100 3.69 -0.57 -9.10
CA HIS A 100 4.53 -0.72 -7.91
C HIS A 100 3.76 -0.55 -6.60
N HIS A 101 2.69 0.25 -6.58
CA HIS A 101 1.81 0.34 -5.40
C HIS A 101 1.07 -0.97 -5.16
N THR A 102 0.58 -1.62 -6.23
CA THR A 102 -0.01 -2.95 -6.15
C THR A 102 0.98 -3.94 -5.56
N TYR A 103 2.24 -3.99 -6.05
CA TYR A 103 3.26 -4.89 -5.49
C TYR A 103 3.56 -4.62 -4.01
N HIS A 104 3.57 -3.36 -3.58
CA HIS A 104 3.69 -3.02 -2.18
C HIS A 104 2.51 -3.55 -1.36
N HIS A 105 1.27 -3.38 -1.81
CA HIS A 105 0.10 -3.94 -1.11
C HIS A 105 0.13 -5.47 -1.06
N LEU A 106 0.61 -6.14 -2.11
CA LEU A 106 0.82 -7.59 -2.09
C LEU A 106 1.80 -7.97 -0.96
N ALA A 107 2.89 -7.23 -0.80
CA ALA A 107 3.81 -7.41 0.31
C ALA A 107 3.12 -7.25 1.67
N CYS A 108 2.28 -6.21 1.82
CA CYS A 108 1.47 -5.98 3.02
C CYS A 108 0.52 -7.16 3.31
N ILE A 109 -0.15 -7.71 2.29
CA ILE A 109 -1.05 -8.86 2.42
C ILE A 109 -0.28 -10.07 2.97
N TYR A 110 0.81 -10.46 2.31
CA TYR A 110 1.60 -11.62 2.76
C TYR A 110 2.20 -11.40 4.15
N ALA A 111 2.63 -10.17 4.46
CA ALA A 111 3.13 -9.82 5.78
C ALA A 111 2.04 -10.04 6.85
N MET A 112 0.83 -9.52 6.65
CA MET A 112 -0.28 -9.69 7.58
C MET A 112 -0.73 -11.16 7.72
N LEU A 113 -0.58 -11.96 6.66
CA LEU A 113 -0.86 -13.40 6.68
C LEU A 113 0.29 -14.25 7.26
N GLY A 114 1.44 -13.63 7.59
CA GLY A 114 2.60 -14.30 8.19
C GLY A 114 3.54 -14.99 7.20
N ASP A 115 3.34 -14.83 5.89
CA ASP A 115 4.25 -15.36 4.86
C ASP A 115 5.39 -14.37 4.60
N ILE A 116 6.40 -14.40 5.49
CA ILE A 116 7.54 -13.49 5.48
C ILE A 116 8.33 -13.54 4.17
N GLU A 117 8.53 -14.74 3.62
CA GLU A 117 9.31 -14.94 2.40
C GLU A 117 8.65 -14.26 1.19
N LYS A 118 7.34 -14.50 0.99
CA LYS A 118 6.61 -13.83 -0.10
C LYS A 118 6.47 -12.34 0.15
N ALA A 119 6.26 -11.92 1.40
CA ALA A 119 6.17 -10.51 1.74
C ALA A 119 7.45 -9.75 1.34
N MET A 120 8.62 -10.31 1.68
CA MET A 120 9.91 -9.72 1.30
C MET A 120 10.11 -9.68 -0.22
N ALA A 121 9.77 -10.77 -0.94
CA ALA A 121 9.90 -10.82 -2.39
C ALA A 121 9.04 -9.74 -3.10
N TRP A 122 7.81 -9.53 -2.66
CA TRP A 122 6.93 -8.50 -3.22
C TRP A 122 7.37 -7.08 -2.82
N LEU A 123 7.90 -6.90 -1.61
CA LEU A 123 8.41 -5.61 -1.17
C LEU A 123 9.61 -5.19 -2.02
N GLU A 124 10.58 -6.09 -2.23
CA GLU A 124 11.73 -5.84 -3.11
C GLU A 124 11.29 -5.55 -4.55
N LYS A 125 10.34 -6.32 -5.07
CA LYS A 125 9.78 -6.04 -6.41
C LYS A 125 9.12 -4.67 -6.50
N SER A 126 8.43 -4.21 -5.46
CA SER A 126 7.85 -2.86 -5.44
C SER A 126 8.93 -1.77 -5.52
N VAL A 127 10.05 -1.98 -4.82
CA VAL A 127 11.21 -1.08 -4.84
C VAL A 127 11.83 -1.03 -6.22
N ASP A 128 12.09 -2.19 -6.82
CA ASP A 128 12.74 -2.32 -8.13
C ASP A 128 11.89 -1.72 -9.27
N THR A 129 10.57 -1.64 -9.08
CA THR A 129 9.62 -1.08 -10.04
C THR A 129 9.20 0.37 -9.75
N GLY A 130 9.88 1.04 -8.83
CA GLY A 130 9.75 2.49 -8.63
C GLY A 130 9.12 2.94 -7.31
N PHE A 131 9.00 2.07 -6.31
CA PHE A 131 8.49 2.41 -4.98
C PHE A 131 9.54 2.29 -3.85
N PRO A 132 10.66 3.03 -3.88
CA PRO A 132 11.71 2.97 -2.85
C PRO A 132 11.35 3.78 -1.57
N CYS A 133 10.12 3.65 -1.08
CA CYS A 133 9.57 4.44 0.04
C CYS A 133 10.05 3.94 1.42
N TRP A 134 11.36 3.80 1.61
CA TRP A 134 11.94 3.21 2.82
C TRP A 134 11.55 3.89 4.15
N PRO A 135 11.35 5.23 4.26
CA PRO A 135 10.91 5.80 5.53
C PRO A 135 9.50 5.33 5.89
N PHE A 136 8.65 5.14 4.87
CA PHE A 136 7.29 4.66 5.06
C PHE A 136 7.25 3.19 5.47
N PHE A 137 8.11 2.34 4.88
CA PHE A 137 8.15 0.92 5.25
C PHE A 137 8.40 0.68 6.74
N GLN A 138 9.14 1.58 7.38
CA GLN A 138 9.41 1.52 8.82
C GLN A 138 8.20 1.85 9.70
N VAL A 139 7.19 2.55 9.16
CA VAL A 139 6.00 2.98 9.89
C VAL A 139 4.71 2.30 9.43
N ASP A 140 4.67 1.69 8.24
CA ASP A 140 3.50 0.94 7.75
C ASP A 140 3.13 -0.20 8.72
N PRO A 141 1.96 -0.15 9.37
CA PRO A 141 1.52 -1.17 10.33
C PRO A 141 1.49 -2.58 9.73
N SER A 142 1.25 -2.70 8.42
CA SER A 142 1.13 -3.97 7.71
C SER A 142 2.46 -4.71 7.61
N LEU A 143 3.58 -3.99 7.66
CA LEU A 143 4.94 -4.52 7.56
C LEU A 143 5.59 -4.71 8.94
N LYS A 144 4.83 -4.58 10.03
CA LYS A 144 5.36 -4.62 11.40
C LYS A 144 6.19 -5.87 11.69
N ASN A 145 5.75 -7.03 11.21
CA ASN A 145 6.46 -8.30 11.43
C ASN A 145 7.75 -8.42 10.59
N LEU A 146 7.89 -7.68 9.49
CA LEU A 146 9.11 -7.69 8.68
C LEU A 146 10.26 -6.91 9.32
N ARG A 147 9.97 -5.95 10.22
CA ARG A 147 10.99 -5.04 10.77
C ARG A 147 12.09 -5.75 11.57
N GLY A 148 11.80 -6.92 12.11
CA GLY A 148 12.77 -7.78 12.80
C GLY A 148 13.64 -8.62 11.86
N GLU A 149 13.28 -8.71 10.57
CA GLU A 149 13.93 -9.59 9.62
C GLU A 149 15.25 -8.99 9.13
N PRO A 150 16.37 -9.75 9.14
CA PRO A 150 17.65 -9.26 8.65
C PRO A 150 17.60 -8.81 7.18
N ARG A 151 16.75 -9.44 6.36
CA ARG A 151 16.57 -9.08 4.95
C ARG A 151 15.88 -7.71 4.80
N PHE A 152 14.89 -7.42 5.63
CA PHE A 152 14.21 -6.13 5.66
C PHE A 152 15.16 -5.02 6.10
N GLN A 153 15.93 -5.24 7.18
CA GLN A 153 16.90 -4.26 7.68
C GLN A 153 17.94 -3.91 6.62
N ARG A 154 18.49 -4.91 5.92
CA ARG A 154 19.41 -4.69 4.79
C ARG A 154 18.77 -3.87 3.67
N LEU A 155 17.53 -4.19 3.29
CA LEU A 155 16.80 -3.43 2.26
C LEU A 155 16.66 -1.95 2.64
N ILE A 156 16.29 -1.65 3.88
CA ILE A 156 16.17 -0.27 4.37
C ILE A 156 17.51 0.45 4.32
N GLU A 157 18.58 -0.18 4.83
CA GLU A 157 19.91 0.41 4.80
C GLU A 157 20.42 0.66 3.38
N ASP A 158 20.21 -0.27 2.44
CA ASP A 158 20.59 -0.11 1.05
C ASP A 158 19.87 1.07 0.40
N LEU A 159 18.57 1.20 0.65
CA LEU A 159 17.77 2.31 0.14
C LEU A 159 18.17 3.64 0.77
N GLU A 160 18.38 3.67 2.08
CA GLU A 160 18.85 4.86 2.77
C GLU A 160 20.21 5.30 2.24
N ARG A 161 21.17 4.37 2.09
CA ARG A 161 22.49 4.66 1.50
C ARG A 161 22.35 5.21 0.09
N LYS A 162 21.59 4.53 -0.78
CA LYS A 162 21.41 4.92 -2.18
C LYS A 162 20.83 6.32 -2.31
N TYR A 163 19.76 6.63 -1.58
CA TYR A 163 19.03 7.90 -1.75
C TYR A 163 19.53 9.04 -0.85
N THR A 164 20.27 8.75 0.22
CA THR A 164 20.95 9.77 1.05
C THR A 164 22.28 10.19 0.43
N ALA A 165 23.01 9.28 -0.21
CA ALA A 165 24.22 9.62 -0.98
C ALA A 165 23.92 10.46 -2.23
N LEU A 166 22.69 10.38 -2.74
CA LEU A 166 22.16 11.22 -3.83
C LEU A 166 21.85 12.66 -3.40
N LYS A 167 22.29 13.13 -2.21
CA LYS A 167 22.29 14.57 -1.86
C LYS A 167 23.01 15.34 -2.97
N ILE A 168 22.18 15.88 -3.85
CA ILE A 168 22.50 16.68 -5.02
C ILE A 168 23.66 17.61 -4.66
N ARG A 169 24.81 17.44 -5.33
CA ARG A 169 25.78 18.54 -5.45
C ARG A 169 24.97 19.70 -6.00
N ARG A 170 24.62 20.66 -5.13
CA ARG A 170 24.03 21.93 -5.55
C ARG A 170 24.99 22.51 -6.59
N LEU A 171 24.57 22.52 -7.85
CA LEU A 171 25.12 23.42 -8.87
C LEU A 171 24.73 24.85 -8.51
#